data_AF-G0U163-F1
#
_entry.id   AF-G0U163-F1
#
_cell.length_a   1.000
_cell.length_b   1.000
_cell.length_c   1.000
_cell.angle_alpha   90.00
_cell.angle_beta   90.00
_cell.angle_gamma   90.00
#
_symmetry.space_group_name_H-M   'P 1'
#
loop_
_entity.id
_entity.type
_entity.pdbx_description
1 polymer ?
#
loop_
_entity_poly.entity_id
_entity_poly.type
_entity_poly.pdbx_seq_one_letter_code
_entity_poly.pdbx_strand_id
1 'polypeptide(L)'
;MRIHRIQQILDLRSSFCEPPYPGFSLEEACRRKRLTQTKLVRGPNAWVARGSAKSTEEWVERLVRGSLNKVSAANFDEIVLRLQSNTIFSSDETLNLTVSIIFKKALEEPENSKVYAGVCYKLAQYEVSLKSSACVEKGKKFSKLRNAIVGVAQSEFQGRQNVPSVEGLDAEEAEQRRAAFMRRKLANMTFIGELFMHKVLSHNTMMDIIQVIMQVAEKGGYPTCDDIEFLTELFLTVGQSLDA
;
A
#
# COMPACT_ATOMS: atom_id res chain seq x y z
N MET A 1 23.85 21.52 20.73
CA MET A 1 24.92 20.59 20.31
C MET A 1 25.72 21.24 19.20
N ARG A 2 27.06 21.34 19.32
CA ARG A 2 27.89 21.85 18.23
C ARG A 2 28.00 20.77 17.15
N ILE A 3 27.54 21.08 15.95
CA ILE A 3 27.64 20.18 14.79
C ILE A 3 28.96 20.51 14.09
N HIS A 4 29.89 19.55 14.10
CA HIS A 4 31.18 19.67 13.42
C HIS A 4 31.06 19.12 12.00
N ARG A 5 31.63 19.83 11.01
CA ARG A 5 31.72 19.32 9.63
C ARG A 5 32.74 18.20 9.55
N ILE A 6 32.56 17.26 8.62
CA ILE A 6 33.46 16.12 8.40
C ILE A 6 34.92 16.58 8.29
N GLN A 7 35.18 17.67 7.55
CA GLN A 7 36.53 18.22 7.40
C GLN A 7 37.15 18.64 8.74
N GLN A 8 36.38 19.30 9.61
CA GLN A 8 36.85 19.73 10.94
C GLN A 8 37.21 18.54 11.85
N ILE A 9 36.55 17.39 11.66
CA ILE A 9 36.86 16.15 12.38
C ILE A 9 38.14 15.51 11.82
N LEU A 10 38.30 15.52 10.49
CA LEU A 10 39.47 14.96 9.82
C LEU A 10 40.73 15.79 10.08
N ASP A 11 40.61 17.11 10.18
CA ASP A 11 41.72 18.01 10.49
C ASP A 11 42.31 17.76 11.90
N LEU A 12 41.48 17.25 12.83
CA LEU A 12 41.91 16.85 14.18
C LEU A 12 42.54 15.45 14.24
N ARG A 13 42.48 14.68 13.14
CA ARG A 13 42.97 13.29 13.12
C ARG A 13 44.47 13.19 13.41
N SER A 14 45.25 14.15 12.91
CA SER A 14 46.70 14.25 13.15
C SER A 14 47.04 14.73 14.56
N SER A 15 46.07 15.25 15.32
CA SER A 15 46.26 15.69 16.71
C SER A 15 46.28 14.53 17.70
N PHE A 16 45.78 13.36 17.30
CA PHE A 16 45.70 12.14 18.13
C PHE A 16 46.72 11.09 17.67
N CYS A 17 47.98 11.49 17.52
CA CYS A 17 49.07 10.58 17.20
C CYS A 17 49.53 9.76 18.42
N GLU A 18 49.25 10.24 19.63
CA GLU A 18 49.61 9.55 20.85
C GLU A 18 48.51 8.58 21.30
N PRO A 19 48.89 7.40 21.84
CA PRO A 19 47.92 6.48 22.42
C PRO A 19 47.16 7.19 23.56
N PRO A 20 45.82 7.02 23.68
CA PRO A 20 45.01 7.66 24.71
C PRO A 20 45.48 7.42 26.15
N TYR A 21 46.24 6.35 26.38
CA TYR A 21 46.94 6.04 27.63
C TYR A 21 48.09 5.05 27.35
N PRO A 22 49.09 4.96 28.24
CA PRO A 22 50.22 4.04 28.08
C PRO A 22 49.78 2.59 27.87
N GLY A 23 50.30 1.94 26.83
CA GLY A 23 49.97 0.55 26.49
C GLY A 23 48.64 0.36 25.73
N PHE A 24 47.97 1.44 25.32
CA PHE A 24 46.82 1.34 24.41
C PHE A 24 47.26 0.79 23.05
N SER A 25 46.58 -0.26 22.61
CA SER A 25 46.64 -0.78 21.23
C SER A 25 45.22 -0.89 20.70
N LEU A 26 44.98 -0.29 19.54
CA LEU A 26 43.67 -0.37 18.85
C LEU A 26 43.32 -1.83 18.54
N GLU A 27 44.31 -2.63 18.15
CA GLU A 27 44.13 -4.06 17.88
C GLU A 27 43.67 -4.82 19.12
N GLU A 28 44.27 -4.53 20.28
CA GLU A 28 43.91 -5.13 21.55
C GLU A 28 42.52 -4.69 22.02
N ALA A 29 42.18 -3.41 21.87
CA ALA A 29 40.85 -2.89 22.16
C ALA A 29 39.77 -3.55 21.28
N CYS A 30 40.03 -3.69 19.98
CA CYS A 30 39.16 -4.40 19.05
C CYS A 30 39.08 -5.91 19.35
N ARG A 31 40.17 -6.54 19.81
CA ARG A 31 40.19 -7.94 20.23
C ARG A 31 39.33 -8.15 21.48
N ARG A 32 39.50 -7.32 22.51
CA ARG A 32 38.70 -7.37 23.74
C ARG A 32 37.22 -7.16 23.45
N LYS A 33 36.86 -6.19 22.62
CA LYS A 33 35.47 -5.95 22.20
C LYS A 33 34.85 -7.17 21.51
N ARG A 34 35.62 -7.86 20.65
CA ARG A 34 35.16 -9.11 20.00
C ARG A 34 35.01 -10.26 21.00
N LEU A 35 35.90 -10.36 21.98
CA LEU A 35 35.84 -11.38 23.04
C LEU A 35 34.69 -11.15 24.03
N THR A 36 34.37 -9.90 24.34
CA THR A 36 33.28 -9.53 25.27
C THR A 36 31.93 -9.41 24.59
N GLN A 37 31.87 -9.48 23.25
CA GLN A 37 30.62 -9.47 22.52
C GLN A 37 29.87 -10.77 22.77
N THR A 38 28.91 -10.73 23.69
CA THR A 38 28.01 -11.84 23.95
C THR A 38 27.22 -12.17 22.68
N LYS A 39 27.21 -13.46 22.30
CA LYS A 39 26.44 -13.93 21.17
C LYS A 39 24.95 -13.65 21.44
N LEU A 40 24.34 -12.80 20.62
CA LEU A 40 22.91 -12.50 20.73
C LEU A 40 22.11 -13.80 20.59
N VAL A 41 21.41 -14.18 21.65
CA VAL A 41 20.50 -15.33 21.64
C VAL A 41 19.21 -14.88 20.99
N ARG A 42 18.80 -15.56 19.92
CA ARG A 42 17.51 -15.28 19.27
C ARG A 42 16.39 -15.77 20.18
N GLY A 43 15.43 -14.90 20.48
CA GLY A 43 14.20 -15.30 21.15
C GLY A 43 13.34 -16.23 20.28
N PRO A 44 12.37 -16.96 20.87
CA PRO A 44 11.53 -17.92 20.15
C PRO A 44 10.72 -17.28 19.00
N ASN A 45 10.39 -15.99 19.12
CA ASN A 45 9.65 -15.22 18.12
C ASN A 45 10.54 -14.23 17.35
N ALA A 46 11.86 -14.42 17.36
CA ALA A 46 12.77 -13.55 16.62
C ALA A 46 12.50 -13.67 15.11
N TRP A 47 12.53 -12.54 14.41
CA TRP A 47 12.45 -12.56 12.95
C TRP A 47 13.60 -13.39 12.36
N VAL A 48 13.27 -14.28 11.43
CA VAL A 48 14.24 -15.11 10.71
C VAL A 48 14.11 -14.81 9.24
N ALA A 49 15.24 -14.60 8.57
CA ALA A 49 15.27 -14.52 7.12
C ALA A 49 14.70 -15.82 6.55
N ARG A 50 13.53 -15.72 5.92
CA ARG A 50 12.89 -16.86 5.27
C ARG A 50 13.65 -17.20 4.00
N GLY A 51 13.89 -18.49 3.75
CA GLY A 51 14.50 -18.99 2.51
C GLY A 51 13.57 -18.84 1.31
N SER A 52 13.69 -19.74 0.32
CA SER A 52 12.77 -19.78 -0.82
C SER A 52 11.30 -19.89 -0.37
N ALA A 53 10.40 -19.35 -1.18
CA ALA A 53 8.97 -19.48 -0.91
C ALA A 53 8.57 -20.96 -0.96
N LYS A 54 7.74 -21.39 -0.01
CA LYS A 54 7.29 -22.79 0.10
C LYS A 54 6.03 -23.07 -0.71
N SER A 55 5.24 -22.03 -1.00
CA SER A 55 4.04 -22.11 -1.83
C SER A 55 4.00 -20.99 -2.87
N THR A 56 3.13 -21.17 -3.87
CA THR A 56 2.91 -20.17 -4.93
C THR A 56 2.33 -18.89 -4.35
N GLU A 57 1.41 -18.98 -3.39
CA GLU A 57 0.78 -17.84 -2.71
C GLU A 57 1.81 -17.05 -1.92
N GLU A 58 2.70 -17.74 -1.19
CA GLU A 58 3.77 -17.08 -0.44
C GLU A 58 4.75 -16.38 -1.40
N TRP A 59 5.05 -16.99 -2.55
CA TRP A 59 5.88 -16.35 -3.57
C TRP A 59 5.21 -15.09 -4.13
N VAL A 60 3.93 -15.17 -4.50
CA VAL A 60 3.13 -14.03 -5.00
C VAL A 60 3.05 -12.93 -3.94
N GLU A 61 2.75 -13.26 -2.68
CA GLU A 61 2.70 -12.29 -1.59
C GLU A 61 4.03 -11.53 -1.45
N ARG A 62 5.15 -12.26 -1.43
CA ARG A 62 6.48 -11.66 -1.31
C ARG A 62 6.81 -10.79 -2.52
N LEU A 63 6.50 -11.24 -3.74
CA LEU A 63 6.69 -10.48 -4.97
C LEU A 63 5.89 -9.18 -4.93
N VAL A 64 4.58 -9.27 -4.67
CA VAL A 64 3.67 -8.12 -4.70
C VAL A 64 4.04 -7.12 -3.61
N ARG A 65 4.18 -7.55 -2.35
CA ARG A 65 4.60 -6.66 -1.25
C ARG A 65 5.96 -6.03 -1.51
N GLY A 66 6.94 -6.83 -1.94
CA GLY A 66 8.29 -6.34 -2.22
C GLY A 66 8.34 -5.33 -3.35
N SER A 67 7.48 -5.48 -4.36
CA SER A 67 7.32 -4.56 -5.48
C SER A 67 6.62 -3.27 -5.06
N LEU A 68 5.49 -3.37 -4.36
CA LEU A 68 4.72 -2.20 -3.90
C LEU A 68 5.48 -1.37 -2.85
N ASN A 69 6.35 -1.97 -2.04
CA ASN A 69 7.22 -1.23 -1.11
C ASN A 69 8.28 -0.37 -1.83
N LYS A 70 8.54 -0.64 -3.11
CA LYS A 70 9.57 0.04 -3.92
C LYS A 70 8.98 0.86 -5.05
N VAL A 71 7.66 0.83 -5.23
CA VAL A 71 7.01 1.52 -6.35
C VAL A 71 7.03 3.02 -6.11
N SER A 72 7.38 3.76 -7.16
CA SER A 72 7.39 5.21 -7.21
C SER A 72 7.11 5.65 -8.65
N ALA A 73 6.78 6.92 -8.86
CA ALA A 73 6.61 7.45 -10.21
C ALA A 73 7.88 7.29 -11.08
N ALA A 74 9.08 7.34 -10.48
CA ALA A 74 10.35 7.27 -11.21
C ALA A 74 10.71 5.87 -11.72
N ASN A 75 10.27 4.81 -11.03
CA ASN A 75 10.58 3.42 -11.38
C ASN A 75 9.32 2.59 -11.67
N PHE A 76 8.20 3.27 -11.96
CA PHE A 76 6.89 2.64 -12.11
C PHE A 76 6.91 1.49 -13.13
N ASP A 77 7.40 1.76 -14.35
CA ASP A 77 7.41 0.75 -15.42
C ASP A 77 8.28 -0.46 -15.07
N GLU A 78 9.43 -0.26 -14.42
CA GLU A 78 10.31 -1.34 -13.97
C GLU A 78 9.62 -2.24 -12.94
N ILE A 79 8.92 -1.64 -11.98
CA ILE A 79 8.19 -2.38 -10.95
C ILE A 79 6.97 -3.09 -11.53
N VAL A 80 6.23 -2.45 -12.43
CA VAL A 80 5.10 -3.07 -13.12
C VAL A 80 5.54 -4.27 -13.95
N LEU A 81 6.66 -4.17 -14.68
CA LEU A 81 7.21 -5.30 -15.44
C LEU A 81 7.51 -6.50 -14.54
N ARG A 82 8.01 -6.28 -13.30
CA ARG A 82 8.20 -7.37 -12.33
C ARG A 82 6.90 -7.99 -11.87
N LEU A 83 5.83 -7.20 -11.76
CA LEU A 83 4.50 -7.66 -11.38
C LEU A 83 3.75 -8.34 -12.54
N GLN A 84 4.15 -8.13 -13.80
CA GLN A 84 3.59 -8.81 -14.96
C GLN A 84 4.10 -10.25 -15.07
N SER A 85 3.75 -11.07 -14.08
CA SER A 85 4.10 -12.49 -14.00
C SER A 85 2.86 -13.36 -14.18
N ASN A 86 2.95 -14.38 -15.05
CA ASN A 86 1.88 -15.36 -15.25
C ASN A 86 1.43 -16.02 -13.94
N THR A 87 2.35 -16.19 -12.99
CA THR A 87 2.08 -16.82 -11.69
C THR A 87 1.01 -16.08 -10.88
N ILE A 88 0.89 -14.76 -11.03
CA ILE A 88 -0.16 -13.95 -10.37
C ILE A 88 -1.56 -14.32 -10.89
N PHE A 89 -1.64 -14.75 -12.15
CA PHE A 89 -2.90 -15.05 -12.84
C PHE A 89 -3.13 -16.56 -12.98
N SER A 90 -2.31 -17.39 -12.32
CA SER A 90 -2.40 -18.85 -12.39
C SER A 90 -3.64 -19.39 -11.69
N SER A 91 -4.13 -18.73 -10.64
CA SER A 91 -5.31 -19.15 -9.90
C SER A 91 -6.12 -17.96 -9.40
N ASP A 92 -7.40 -18.17 -9.08
CA ASP A 92 -8.25 -17.11 -8.55
C ASP A 92 -7.80 -16.69 -7.13
N GLU A 93 -7.20 -17.60 -6.35
CA GLU A 93 -6.64 -17.30 -5.01
C GLU A 93 -5.46 -16.33 -5.08
N THR A 94 -4.50 -16.57 -5.98
CA THR A 94 -3.31 -15.72 -6.15
C THR A 94 -3.66 -14.34 -6.72
N LEU A 95 -4.64 -14.29 -7.60
CA LEU A 95 -5.21 -13.05 -8.14
C LEU A 95 -5.87 -12.23 -7.03
N ASN A 96 -6.78 -12.85 -6.26
CA ASN A 96 -7.48 -12.17 -5.16
C ASN A 96 -6.52 -11.73 -4.05
N LEU A 97 -5.50 -12.53 -3.75
CA LEU A 97 -4.42 -12.16 -2.83
C LEU A 97 -3.69 -10.90 -3.30
N THR A 98 -3.38 -10.82 -4.60
CA THR A 98 -2.70 -9.65 -5.20
C THR A 98 -3.57 -8.40 -5.06
N VAL A 99 -4.86 -8.48 -5.40
CA VAL A 99 -5.80 -7.36 -5.23
C VAL A 99 -5.90 -6.93 -3.77
N SER A 100 -6.02 -7.88 -2.85
CA SER A 100 -6.09 -7.61 -1.40
C SER A 100 -4.84 -6.87 -0.88
N ILE A 101 -3.65 -7.26 -1.34
CA ILE A 101 -2.40 -6.58 -0.95
C ILE A 101 -2.35 -5.15 -1.51
N ILE A 102 -2.76 -4.94 -2.77
CA ILE A 102 -2.79 -3.60 -3.38
C ILE A 102 -3.77 -2.70 -2.63
N PHE A 103 -4.99 -3.16 -2.36
CA PHE A 103 -5.97 -2.39 -1.60
C PHE A 103 -5.46 -2.06 -0.20
N LYS A 104 -4.93 -3.06 0.52
CA LYS A 104 -4.37 -2.81 1.85
C LYS A 104 -3.33 -1.68 1.82
N LYS A 105 -2.43 -1.70 0.82
CA LYS A 105 -1.42 -0.67 0.63
C LYS A 105 -2.00 0.70 0.30
N ALA A 106 -2.95 0.77 -0.62
CA ALA A 106 -3.59 2.03 -0.99
C ALA A 106 -4.34 2.69 0.18
N LEU A 107 -4.94 1.87 1.06
CA LEU A 107 -5.63 2.37 2.26
C LEU A 107 -4.67 2.76 3.40
N GLU A 108 -3.46 2.20 3.42
CA GLU A 108 -2.40 2.55 4.37
C GLU A 108 -1.61 3.79 3.91
N GLU A 109 -1.45 3.98 2.60
CA GLU A 109 -0.62 4.99 1.96
C GLU A 109 -1.42 5.77 0.89
N PRO A 110 -2.41 6.60 1.30
CA PRO A 110 -3.32 7.26 0.37
C PRO A 110 -2.61 8.21 -0.60
N GLU A 111 -1.46 8.79 -0.23
CA GLU A 111 -0.67 9.66 -1.12
C GLU A 111 -0.14 8.91 -2.36
N ASN A 112 -0.02 7.59 -2.27
CA ASN A 112 0.45 6.72 -3.34
C ASN A 112 -0.71 6.09 -4.15
N SER A 113 -1.97 6.43 -3.85
CA SER A 113 -3.18 5.86 -4.49
C SER A 113 -3.12 5.90 -6.02
N LYS A 114 -2.66 7.02 -6.59
CA LYS A 114 -2.47 7.19 -8.04
C LYS A 114 -1.56 6.13 -8.64
N VAL A 115 -0.44 5.86 -7.97
CA VAL A 115 0.56 4.87 -8.43
C VAL A 115 -0.05 3.47 -8.36
N TYR A 116 -0.75 3.14 -7.29
CA TYR A 116 -1.42 1.83 -7.15
C TYR A 116 -2.53 1.63 -8.18
N ALA A 117 -3.31 2.66 -8.50
CA ALA A 117 -4.34 2.59 -9.53
C ALA A 117 -3.72 2.34 -10.93
N GLY A 118 -2.57 2.96 -11.21
CA GLY A 118 -1.77 2.66 -12.39
C GLY A 118 -1.32 1.19 -12.45
N VAL A 119 -0.84 0.63 -11.32
CA VAL A 119 -0.47 -0.80 -11.24
C VAL A 119 -1.66 -1.68 -11.57
N CYS A 120 -2.83 -1.43 -10.94
CA CYS A 120 -4.07 -2.13 -11.21
C CYS A 120 -4.43 -2.13 -12.71
N TYR A 121 -4.35 -0.96 -13.35
CA TYR A 121 -4.63 -0.82 -14.77
C TYR A 121 -3.67 -1.66 -15.64
N LYS A 122 -2.36 -1.53 -15.40
CA LYS A 122 -1.33 -2.24 -16.19
C LYS A 122 -1.41 -3.76 -16.02
N LEU A 123 -1.72 -4.24 -14.82
CA LEU A 123 -1.92 -5.67 -14.57
C LEU A 123 -3.19 -6.20 -15.24
N ALA A 124 -4.28 -5.43 -15.24
CA ALA A 124 -5.51 -5.81 -15.95
C ALA A 124 -5.28 -5.87 -17.47
N GLN A 125 -4.53 -4.93 -18.03
CA GLN A 125 -4.14 -4.96 -19.44
C GLN A 125 -3.28 -6.18 -19.78
N TYR A 126 -2.30 -6.49 -18.92
CA TYR A 126 -1.43 -7.64 -19.10
C TYR A 126 -2.20 -8.96 -19.04
N GLU A 127 -3.11 -9.13 -18.07
CA GLU A 127 -3.97 -10.31 -17.99
C GLU A 127 -4.78 -10.53 -19.28
N VAL A 128 -5.32 -9.45 -19.85
CA VAL A 128 -6.04 -9.50 -21.12
C VAL A 128 -5.12 -9.91 -22.27
N SER A 129 -3.87 -9.41 -22.28
CA SER A 129 -2.88 -9.77 -23.30
C SER A 129 -2.48 -11.26 -23.25
N LEU A 130 -2.45 -11.87 -22.07
CA LEU A 130 -2.22 -13.30 -21.92
C LEU A 130 -3.36 -14.15 -22.50
N LYS A 131 -4.61 -13.68 -22.36
CA LYS A 131 -5.82 -14.39 -22.81
C LYS A 131 -6.23 -14.13 -24.25
N SER A 132 -5.72 -13.08 -24.88
CA SER A 132 -6.07 -12.74 -26.27
C SER A 132 -5.56 -13.77 -27.28
N SER A 133 -4.69 -14.68 -26.86
CA SER A 133 -4.30 -15.87 -27.62
C SER A 133 -5.31 -17.03 -27.53
N ALA A 134 -6.34 -16.97 -26.67
CA ALA A 134 -7.18 -18.13 -26.34
C ALA A 134 -8.71 -17.95 -26.47
N CYS A 135 -9.32 -16.78 -26.22
CA CYS A 135 -10.80 -16.68 -26.23
C CYS A 135 -11.33 -15.30 -26.64
N VAL A 136 -11.87 -15.19 -27.87
CA VAL A 136 -12.69 -14.06 -28.33
C VAL A 136 -14.16 -14.46 -28.18
N GLU A 137 -14.66 -14.54 -26.95
CA GLU A 137 -16.11 -14.58 -26.77
C GLU A 137 -16.64 -13.15 -26.62
N LYS A 138 -17.47 -12.73 -27.59
CA LYS A 138 -18.37 -11.57 -27.54
C LYS A 138 -17.73 -10.17 -27.51
N GLY A 139 -16.54 -10.00 -28.07
CA GLY A 139 -15.98 -8.66 -28.41
C GLY A 139 -15.62 -7.75 -27.22
N LYS A 140 -15.87 -8.16 -25.98
CA LYS A 140 -15.44 -7.46 -24.77
C LYS A 140 -14.23 -8.16 -24.17
N LYS A 141 -13.08 -7.46 -24.14
CA LYS A 141 -11.87 -7.91 -23.45
C LYS A 141 -12.16 -8.01 -21.94
N PHE A 142 -12.25 -9.22 -21.40
CA PHE A 142 -12.61 -9.47 -20.00
C PHE A 142 -11.37 -9.70 -19.14
N SER A 143 -11.20 -8.88 -18.09
CA SER A 143 -10.14 -9.04 -17.08
C SER A 143 -10.76 -9.52 -15.77
N LYS A 144 -10.35 -10.69 -15.27
CA LYS A 144 -10.77 -11.17 -13.94
C LYS A 144 -10.21 -10.26 -12.85
N LEU A 145 -8.97 -9.76 -13.03
CA LEU A 145 -8.34 -8.83 -12.11
C LEU A 145 -9.15 -7.55 -11.95
N ARG A 146 -9.58 -6.94 -13.07
CA ARG A 146 -10.42 -5.74 -13.04
C ARG A 146 -11.73 -6.00 -12.28
N ASN A 147 -12.36 -7.15 -12.48
CA ASN A 147 -13.59 -7.48 -11.78
C ASN A 147 -13.37 -7.72 -10.28
N ALA A 148 -12.27 -8.37 -9.91
CA ALA A 148 -11.87 -8.52 -8.50
C ALA A 148 -11.62 -7.15 -7.85
N ILE A 149 -10.95 -6.23 -8.54
CA ILE A 149 -10.74 -4.85 -8.07
C ILE A 149 -12.08 -4.13 -7.86
N VAL A 150 -13.00 -4.21 -8.82
CA VAL A 150 -14.34 -3.61 -8.71
C VAL A 150 -15.08 -4.21 -7.52
N GLY A 151 -15.04 -5.53 -7.33
CA GLY A 151 -15.71 -6.20 -6.22
C GLY A 151 -15.16 -5.79 -4.85
N VAL A 152 -13.83 -5.67 -4.73
CA VAL A 152 -13.19 -5.20 -3.48
C VAL A 152 -13.51 -3.72 -3.22
N ALA A 153 -13.48 -2.86 -4.24
CA ALA A 153 -13.87 -1.46 -4.12
C ALA A 153 -15.32 -1.31 -3.63
N GLN A 154 -16.25 -2.09 -4.20
CA GLN A 154 -17.65 -2.11 -3.78
C GLN A 154 -17.80 -2.57 -2.32
N SER A 155 -17.10 -3.63 -1.93
CA SER A 155 -17.13 -4.15 -0.55
C SER A 155 -16.61 -3.12 0.46
N GLU A 156 -15.46 -2.49 0.18
CA GLU A 156 -14.89 -1.46 1.07
C GLU A 156 -15.78 -0.21 1.15
N PHE A 157 -16.42 0.19 0.05
CA PHE A 157 -17.38 1.29 -0.01
C PHE A 157 -18.68 1.02 0.75
N GLN A 158 -19.25 -0.18 0.62
CA GLN A 158 -20.45 -0.58 1.37
C GLN A 158 -20.17 -0.64 2.86
N GLY A 159 -18.96 -1.04 3.26
CA GLY A 159 -18.53 -1.04 4.65
C GLY A 159 -18.32 0.34 5.26
N ARG A 160 -18.58 1.47 4.56
CA ARG A 160 -18.38 2.83 5.09
C ARG A 160 -19.25 3.14 6.31
N GLN A 161 -20.43 2.52 6.42
CA GLN A 161 -21.36 2.71 7.54
C GLN A 161 -21.09 1.76 8.72
N ASN A 162 -20.15 0.81 8.56
CA ASN A 162 -19.86 -0.21 9.58
C ASN A 162 -18.90 0.34 10.63
N VAL A 163 -19.35 1.35 11.38
CA VAL A 163 -18.58 1.97 12.45
C VAL A 163 -18.20 0.90 13.49
N PRO A 164 -16.93 0.80 13.90
CA PRO A 164 -16.51 -0.20 14.87
C PRO A 164 -17.18 0.03 16.23
N SER A 165 -17.60 -1.06 16.88
CA SER A 165 -18.06 -0.98 18.28
C SER A 165 -16.92 -0.49 19.17
N VAL A 166 -17.26 0.39 20.09
CA VAL A 166 -16.37 0.97 21.10
C VAL A 166 -16.78 0.57 22.51
N GLU A 167 -17.67 -0.41 22.64
CA GLU A 167 -18.10 -0.91 23.95
C GLU A 167 -16.92 -1.49 24.73
N GLY A 168 -16.74 -1.02 25.98
CA GLY A 168 -15.69 -1.50 26.88
C GLY A 168 -14.30 -0.88 26.65
N LEU A 169 -14.15 0.05 25.71
CA LEU A 169 -12.93 0.83 25.52
C LEU A 169 -12.95 2.09 26.38
N ASP A 170 -11.77 2.57 26.77
CA ASP A 170 -11.68 3.91 27.33
C ASP A 170 -11.94 4.99 26.26
N ALA A 171 -12.12 6.24 26.70
CA ALA A 171 -12.46 7.34 25.79
C ALA A 171 -11.37 7.61 24.74
N GLU A 172 -10.10 7.37 25.08
CA GLU A 172 -8.97 7.60 24.18
C GLU A 172 -8.87 6.51 23.12
N GLU A 173 -8.95 5.24 23.52
CA GLU A 173 -8.97 4.07 22.65
C GLU A 173 -10.17 4.09 21.70
N ALA A 174 -11.35 4.48 22.20
CA ALA A 174 -12.55 4.63 21.39
C ALA A 174 -12.36 5.69 20.30
N GLU A 175 -11.78 6.83 20.64
CA GLU A 175 -11.52 7.92 19.69
C GLU A 175 -10.45 7.53 18.66
N GLN A 176 -9.34 6.93 19.10
CA GLN A 176 -8.31 6.42 18.20
C GLN A 176 -8.87 5.40 17.20
N ARG A 177 -9.76 4.51 17.66
CA ARG A 177 -10.40 3.50 16.81
C ARG A 177 -11.34 4.11 15.78
N ARG A 178 -12.12 5.13 16.16
CA ARG A 178 -12.98 5.90 15.24
C ARG A 178 -12.15 6.68 14.22
N ALA A 179 -11.12 7.39 14.67
CA ALA A 179 -10.22 8.14 13.79
C ALA A 179 -9.50 7.22 12.79
N ALA A 180 -9.02 6.06 13.23
CA ALA A 180 -8.39 5.07 12.35
C ALA A 180 -9.39 4.50 11.32
N PHE A 181 -10.64 4.27 11.72
CA PHE A 181 -11.71 3.84 10.82
C PHE A 181 -12.00 4.90 9.76
N MET A 182 -12.24 6.15 10.17
CA MET A 182 -12.54 7.26 9.26
C MET A 182 -11.38 7.52 8.29
N ARG A 183 -10.14 7.54 8.78
CA ARG A 183 -8.95 7.66 7.94
C ARG A 183 -8.90 6.58 6.85
N ARG A 184 -9.21 5.32 7.21
CA ARG A 184 -9.24 4.22 6.24
C ARG A 184 -10.37 4.41 5.22
N LYS A 185 -11.54 4.89 5.63
CA LYS A 185 -12.68 5.12 4.72
C LYS A 185 -12.43 6.29 3.76
N LEU A 186 -11.82 7.37 4.22
CA LEU A 186 -11.39 8.47 3.36
C LEU A 186 -10.33 8.01 2.36
N ALA A 187 -9.30 7.28 2.80
CA ALA A 187 -8.30 6.69 1.92
C ALA A 187 -8.92 5.78 0.85
N ASN A 188 -10.00 5.06 1.19
CA ASN A 188 -10.74 4.26 0.22
C ASN A 188 -11.45 5.13 -0.83
N MET A 189 -12.02 6.27 -0.44
CA MET A 189 -12.63 7.21 -1.39
C MET A 189 -11.59 7.80 -2.34
N THR A 190 -10.42 8.20 -1.83
CA THR A 190 -9.28 8.65 -2.64
C THR A 190 -8.87 7.57 -3.64
N PHE A 191 -8.72 6.32 -3.19
CA PHE A 191 -8.30 5.23 -4.07
C PHE A 191 -9.34 4.86 -5.12
N ILE A 192 -10.64 4.86 -4.77
CA ILE A 192 -11.74 4.69 -5.73
C ILE A 192 -11.70 5.78 -6.82
N GLY A 193 -11.47 7.03 -6.41
CA GLY A 193 -11.29 8.15 -7.33
C GLY A 193 -10.15 7.88 -8.32
N GLU A 194 -9.00 7.49 -7.81
CA GLU A 194 -7.83 7.17 -8.65
C GLU A 194 -8.05 5.97 -9.58
N LEU A 195 -8.77 4.93 -9.14
CA LEU A 195 -9.15 3.79 -9.98
C LEU A 195 -10.07 4.22 -11.13
N PHE A 196 -10.97 5.19 -10.90
CA PHE A 196 -11.79 5.77 -11.96
C PHE A 196 -10.97 6.61 -12.94
N MET A 197 -10.04 7.44 -12.44
CA MET A 197 -9.14 8.24 -13.27
C MET A 197 -8.29 7.36 -14.21
N HIS A 198 -7.90 6.17 -13.76
CA HIS A 198 -7.18 5.18 -14.56
C HIS A 198 -8.08 4.26 -15.40
N LYS A 199 -9.39 4.55 -15.51
CA LYS A 199 -10.39 3.76 -16.26
C LYS A 199 -10.48 2.30 -15.80
N VAL A 200 -10.06 2.00 -14.57
CA VAL A 200 -10.25 0.69 -13.94
C VAL A 200 -11.71 0.57 -13.52
N LEU A 201 -12.27 1.59 -12.88
CA LEU A 201 -13.71 1.69 -12.62
C LEU A 201 -14.44 2.33 -13.82
N SER A 202 -15.69 1.96 -14.04
CA SER A 202 -16.52 2.55 -15.09
C SER A 202 -17.22 3.81 -14.59
N HIS A 203 -17.68 4.64 -15.54
CA HIS A 203 -18.54 5.79 -15.24
C HIS A 203 -19.80 5.39 -14.45
N ASN A 204 -20.47 4.30 -14.85
CA ASN A 204 -21.65 3.81 -14.14
C ASN A 204 -21.34 3.49 -12.68
N THR A 205 -20.24 2.77 -12.40
CA THR A 205 -19.85 2.48 -11.02
C THR A 205 -19.56 3.74 -10.20
N MET A 206 -18.97 4.76 -10.83
CA MET A 206 -18.73 6.05 -10.15
C MET A 206 -20.05 6.76 -9.83
N MET A 207 -20.97 6.81 -10.78
CA MET A 207 -22.29 7.42 -10.57
C MET A 207 -23.11 6.67 -9.53
N ASP A 208 -23.06 5.33 -9.53
CA ASP A 208 -23.73 4.51 -8.52
C ASP A 208 -23.20 4.84 -7.11
N ILE A 209 -21.89 5.04 -6.95
CA ILE A 209 -21.28 5.44 -5.67
C ILE A 209 -21.80 6.81 -5.22
N ILE A 210 -21.78 7.81 -6.10
CA ILE A 210 -22.25 9.17 -5.80
C ILE A 210 -23.74 9.13 -5.42
N GLN A 211 -24.57 8.42 -6.19
CA GLN A 211 -25.99 8.31 -5.93
C GLN A 211 -26.27 7.61 -4.59
N VAL A 212 -25.52 6.55 -4.26
CA VAL A 212 -25.67 5.86 -2.97
C VAL A 212 -25.32 6.76 -1.79
N ILE A 213 -24.32 7.64 -1.90
CA ILE A 213 -24.02 8.61 -0.84
C ILE A 213 -25.12 9.68 -0.75
N MET A 214 -25.61 10.15 -1.89
CA MET A 214 -26.63 11.22 -1.98
C MET A 214 -28.07 10.74 -1.76
N GLN A 215 -28.31 9.44 -1.62
CA GLN A 215 -29.67 8.87 -1.59
C GLN A 215 -30.56 9.47 -0.49
N VAL A 216 -29.98 9.87 0.65
CA VAL A 216 -30.72 10.53 1.75
C VAL A 216 -31.20 11.92 1.32
N ALA A 217 -30.40 12.66 0.54
CA ALA A 217 -30.77 13.96 -0.01
C ALA A 217 -31.91 13.85 -1.02
N GLU A 218 -31.89 12.82 -1.87
CA GLU A 218 -32.97 12.57 -2.85
C GLU A 218 -34.33 12.32 -2.19
N LYS A 219 -34.35 11.83 -0.94
CA LYS A 219 -35.57 11.57 -0.16
C LYS A 219 -36.02 12.77 0.68
N GLY A 220 -35.44 13.96 0.47
CA GLY A 220 -35.75 15.18 1.22
C GLY A 220 -35.05 15.28 2.59
N GLY A 221 -34.08 14.39 2.86
CA GLY A 221 -33.18 14.50 4.01
C GLY A 221 -31.91 15.28 3.66
N TYR A 222 -30.93 15.24 4.57
CA TYR A 222 -29.58 15.78 4.34
C TYR A 222 -28.54 14.67 4.51
N PRO A 223 -27.48 14.62 3.68
CA PRO A 223 -26.37 13.70 3.90
C PRO A 223 -25.72 13.94 5.27
N THR A 224 -25.13 12.90 5.84
CA THR A 224 -24.39 13.03 7.11
C THR A 224 -23.08 13.81 6.90
N CYS A 225 -22.46 14.27 7.99
CA CYS A 225 -21.15 14.92 7.91
C CYS A 225 -20.12 14.02 7.22
N ASP A 226 -20.11 12.72 7.56
CA ASP A 226 -19.24 11.71 6.97
C ASP A 226 -19.51 11.54 5.47
N ASP A 227 -20.79 11.53 5.05
CA ASP A 227 -21.17 11.43 3.63
C ASP A 227 -20.65 12.64 2.82
N ILE A 228 -20.73 13.84 3.38
CA ILE A 228 -20.20 15.07 2.77
C ILE A 228 -18.67 14.99 2.67
N GLU A 229 -18.00 14.49 3.71
CA GLU A 229 -16.55 14.31 3.70
C GLU A 229 -16.12 13.29 2.63
N PHE A 230 -16.81 12.15 2.53
CA PHE A 230 -16.56 11.14 1.50
C PHE A 230 -16.73 11.70 0.08
N LEU A 231 -17.77 12.49 -0.17
CA LEU A 231 -17.98 13.13 -1.47
C LEU A 231 -16.92 14.18 -1.76
N THR A 232 -16.55 14.99 -0.76
CA THR A 232 -15.52 16.02 -0.91
C THR A 232 -14.19 15.36 -1.28
N GLU A 233 -13.78 14.33 -0.54
CA GLU A 233 -12.55 13.57 -0.81
C GLU A 233 -12.55 12.94 -2.22
N LEU A 234 -13.68 12.37 -2.62
CA LEU A 234 -13.85 11.82 -3.97
C LEU A 234 -13.70 12.90 -5.05
N PHE A 235 -14.41 14.02 -4.91
CA PHE A 235 -14.43 15.10 -5.90
C PHE A 235 -13.10 15.85 -6.02
N LEU A 236 -12.28 15.89 -4.96
CA LEU A 236 -10.90 16.38 -5.07
C LEU A 236 -10.09 15.63 -6.14
N THR A 237 -10.41 14.35 -6.36
CA THR A 237 -9.73 13.51 -7.36
C THR A 237 -10.45 13.52 -8.71
N VAL A 238 -11.78 13.38 -8.73
CA VAL A 238 -12.54 13.09 -9.96
C VAL A 238 -13.31 14.29 -10.53
N GLY A 239 -13.46 15.39 -9.78
CA GLY A 239 -14.38 16.47 -10.13
C GLY A 239 -14.16 17.04 -11.53
N GLN A 240 -12.91 17.33 -11.89
CA GLN A 240 -12.55 17.83 -13.23
C GLN A 240 -12.89 16.86 -14.38
N SER A 241 -12.84 15.56 -14.09
CA SER A 241 -13.13 14.50 -15.08
C SER A 241 -14.63 14.26 -15.26
N LEU A 242 -15.44 14.65 -14.26
CA LEU A 242 -16.90 14.53 -14.32
C LEU A 242 -17.57 15.76 -14.96
N ASP A 243 -16.91 16.92 -14.90
CA ASP A 243 -17.37 18.17 -15.53
C ASP A 243 -17.11 18.21 -17.05
N ALA A 244 -16.21 17.37 -17.55
CA ALA A 244 -15.76 17.34 -18.95
C ALA A 244 -16.53 16.33 -19.82
#